data_AF-A0A8B6EDC3-F1
#
_entry.id   AF-A0A8B6EDC3-F1
#
_cell.length_a   1.000
_cell.length_b   1.000
_cell.length_c   1.000
_cell.angle_alpha   90.00
_cell.angle_beta   90.00
_cell.angle_gamma   90.00
#
_symmetry.space_group_name_H-M   'P 1'
#
loop_
_entity.id
_entity.type
_entity.pdbx_description
1 polymer ?
#
loop_
_entity_poly.entity_id
_entity_poly.type
_entity_poly.pdbx_seq_one_letter_code
_entity_poly.pdbx_strand_id
1 'polypeptide(L)'
;MQLAVPGCKLFCREVNAAISVCTKCSRPVRVFGPLKEEIEYWKFLDKWEGFSKWRPEFHNKIDMVTDSSGYRYGALVNLGDNHLTMGDYWLADDTRPIHEKEAEAILKALQSLGKSLLDSRVDVLTDSMAVIGAWNSQGSKCPALNCIMKDIFQLVAGQNVDLHLSFVPSELNKADGPSRILNTADTMLSNASWVLVDSRFGPHTVDLMSLDSNVMQSVDSRPLRHFTPWLTPETSGVNVFSQDLKAESNMYVYPPYVLIFPLLCFLKEQSVSCTVVVPELYPVPMWWPMLTSCSSTSILLGARGQKGVVKAPSRKGFVVDEFGLRWPLWAFRVSFS
;
A
#
# COMPACT_ATOMS: atom_id res chain seq x y z
N MET A 1 -15.62 9.89 32.71
CA MET A 1 -16.82 10.19 31.91
C MET A 1 -16.68 9.45 30.60
N GLN A 2 -17.34 8.30 30.46
CA GLN A 2 -17.43 7.60 29.18
C GLN A 2 -18.40 8.41 28.31
N LEU A 3 -17.96 8.80 27.13
CA LEU A 3 -18.81 9.51 26.17
C LEU A 3 -19.79 8.50 25.58
N ALA A 4 -21.04 8.91 25.36
CA ALA A 4 -22.07 8.05 24.78
C ALA A 4 -21.73 7.57 23.34
N VAL A 5 -20.86 8.31 22.66
CA VAL A 5 -20.36 8.01 21.32
C VAL A 5 -18.84 7.82 21.41
N PRO A 6 -18.32 6.58 21.25
CA PRO A 6 -16.88 6.33 21.18
C PRO A 6 -16.22 7.18 20.08
N GLY A 7 -15.01 7.69 20.34
CA GLY A 7 -14.27 8.49 19.36
C GLY A 7 -14.82 9.88 19.09
N CYS A 8 -15.88 10.34 19.77
CA CYS A 8 -16.52 11.62 19.47
C CYS A 8 -15.57 12.82 19.46
N LYS A 9 -14.54 12.81 20.32
CA LYS A 9 -13.54 13.86 20.40
C LYS A 9 -12.77 14.07 19.09
N LEU A 10 -12.62 13.03 18.28
CA LEU A 10 -11.98 13.11 16.96
C LEU A 10 -12.76 14.02 16.01
N PHE A 11 -14.08 14.08 16.16
CA PHE A 11 -15.03 14.74 15.25
C PHE A 11 -15.69 15.99 15.83
N CYS A 12 -15.15 16.55 16.91
CA CYS A 12 -15.65 17.80 17.50
C CYS A 12 -14.70 18.99 17.30
N ARG A 13 -13.54 18.80 16.66
CA ARG A 13 -12.48 19.81 16.70
C ARG A 13 -12.83 21.02 15.84
N GLU A 14 -13.22 20.80 14.60
CA GLU A 14 -13.57 21.88 13.67
C GLU A 14 -14.84 22.59 14.14
N VAL A 15 -15.80 21.83 14.66
CA VAL A 15 -17.01 22.38 15.30
C VAL A 15 -16.65 23.29 16.48
N ASN A 16 -15.78 22.83 17.39
CA ASN A 16 -15.35 23.64 18.55
C ASN A 16 -14.57 24.89 18.13
N ALA A 17 -13.71 24.78 17.10
CA ALA A 17 -12.99 25.91 16.54
C ALA A 17 -13.95 26.94 15.94
N ALA A 18 -14.93 26.50 15.15
CA ALA A 18 -15.97 27.33 14.57
C ALA A 18 -16.80 28.05 15.64
N ILE A 19 -17.23 27.33 16.68
CA ILE A 19 -17.94 27.90 17.83
C ILE A 19 -17.07 28.98 18.50
N SER A 20 -15.79 28.69 18.76
CA SER A 20 -14.89 29.68 19.37
C SER A 20 -14.74 30.95 18.55
N VAL A 21 -14.76 30.87 17.21
CA VAL A 21 -14.71 32.03 16.32
C VAL A 21 -16.04 32.80 16.36
N CYS A 22 -17.17 32.10 16.27
CA CYS A 22 -18.51 32.68 16.39
C CYS A 22 -18.66 33.46 17.70
N THR A 23 -18.30 32.86 18.84
CA THR A 23 -18.45 33.49 20.16
C THR A 23 -17.60 34.76 20.31
N LYS A 24 -16.44 34.82 19.64
CA LYS A 24 -15.54 35.99 19.71
C LYS A 24 -15.96 37.12 18.78
N CYS A 25 -16.49 36.80 17.60
CA CYS A 25 -16.69 37.79 16.54
C CYS A 25 -18.16 38.11 16.24
N SER A 26 -19.12 37.33 16.77
CA SER A 26 -20.56 37.43 16.48
C SER A 26 -20.90 37.43 14.98
N ARG A 27 -20.01 36.90 14.15
CA ARG A 27 -20.16 36.80 12.70
C ARG A 27 -20.59 35.38 12.32
N PRO A 28 -21.42 35.23 11.27
CA PRO A 28 -21.76 33.92 10.75
C PRO A 28 -20.51 33.21 10.25
N VAL A 29 -20.31 31.97 10.69
CA VAL A 29 -19.26 31.08 10.16
C VAL A 29 -19.82 30.30 8.98
N ARG A 30 -19.10 30.33 7.86
CA ARG A 30 -19.44 29.52 6.68
C ARG A 30 -19.10 28.06 6.97
N VAL A 31 -20.05 27.16 6.72
CA VAL A 31 -19.86 25.72 6.85
C VAL A 31 -19.35 25.15 5.53
N PHE A 32 -18.07 24.83 5.46
CA PHE A 32 -17.42 24.25 4.28
C PHE A 32 -16.18 23.44 4.69
N GLY A 33 -15.68 22.59 3.79
CA GLY A 33 -14.47 21.79 4.01
C GLY A 33 -14.55 20.91 5.27
N PRO A 34 -13.48 20.84 6.09
CA PRO A 34 -13.41 19.99 7.29
C PRO A 34 -14.55 20.20 8.30
N LEU A 35 -15.04 21.43 8.46
CA LEU A 35 -16.18 21.73 9.34
C LEU A 35 -17.47 21.06 8.82
N LYS A 36 -17.68 21.10 7.50
CA LYS A 36 -18.83 20.44 6.88
C LYS A 36 -18.72 18.92 7.05
N GLU A 37 -17.56 18.35 6.82
CA GLU A 37 -17.30 16.90 6.99
C GLU A 37 -17.58 16.42 8.43
N GLU A 38 -17.14 17.16 9.44
CA GLU A 38 -17.45 16.82 10.84
C GLU A 38 -18.95 16.91 11.13
N ILE A 39 -19.63 17.95 10.64
CA ILE A 39 -21.10 18.08 10.82
C ILE A 39 -21.83 16.94 10.09
N GLU A 40 -21.39 16.58 8.88
CA GLU A 40 -21.96 15.47 8.12
C GLU A 40 -21.75 14.12 8.80
N TYR A 41 -20.59 13.90 9.44
CA TYR A 41 -20.37 12.72 10.27
C TYR A 41 -21.45 12.59 11.34
N TRP A 42 -21.76 13.67 12.07
CA TRP A 42 -22.76 13.67 13.15
C TRP A 42 -24.20 13.36 12.72
N LYS A 43 -24.51 13.43 11.42
CA LYS A 43 -25.84 13.08 10.89
C LYS A 43 -26.20 11.61 11.10
N PHE A 44 -25.25 10.75 11.48
CA PHE A 44 -25.57 9.37 11.89
C PHE A 44 -26.59 9.35 13.04
N LEU A 45 -26.64 10.38 13.90
CA LEU A 45 -27.60 10.52 14.99
C LEU A 45 -29.05 10.66 14.52
N ASP A 46 -29.28 11.13 13.28
CA ASP A 46 -30.63 11.27 12.72
C ASP A 46 -31.29 9.90 12.50
N LYS A 47 -30.47 8.89 12.17
CA LYS A 47 -30.92 7.54 11.80
C LYS A 47 -30.48 6.45 12.77
N TRP A 48 -29.53 6.76 13.65
CA TRP A 48 -28.81 5.79 14.47
C TRP A 48 -28.17 4.66 13.64
N GLU A 49 -27.73 4.95 12.42
CA GLU A 49 -26.99 4.00 11.58
C GLU A 49 -25.49 4.01 11.97
N GLY A 50 -24.80 2.87 11.84
CA GLY A 50 -23.35 2.79 12.10
C GLY A 50 -22.94 2.54 13.55
N PHE A 51 -23.84 2.07 14.42
CA PHE A 51 -23.48 1.60 15.77
C PHE A 51 -22.68 0.29 15.71
N SER A 52 -21.67 0.16 16.57
CA SER A 52 -20.96 -1.10 16.75
C SER A 52 -21.85 -2.11 17.48
N LYS A 53 -21.93 -3.32 16.95
CA LYS A 53 -22.63 -4.42 17.63
C LYS A 53 -21.86 -4.83 18.88
N TRP A 54 -22.57 -5.38 19.86
CA TRP A 54 -21.91 -6.05 20.97
C TRP A 54 -20.96 -7.12 20.43
N ARG A 55 -19.70 -7.09 20.87
CA ARG A 55 -18.71 -8.05 20.38
C ARG A 55 -19.06 -9.45 20.91
N PRO A 56 -18.97 -10.50 20.09
CA PRO A 56 -19.11 -11.87 20.58
C PRO A 56 -17.98 -12.18 21.58
N GLU A 57 -18.23 -13.03 22.58
CA GLU A 57 -17.22 -13.41 23.59
C GLU A 57 -15.99 -14.12 22.99
N PHE A 58 -16.13 -14.70 21.79
CA PHE A 58 -15.02 -15.28 21.03
C PHE A 58 -14.25 -14.16 20.30
N HIS A 59 -13.13 -13.73 20.86
CA HIS A 59 -12.29 -12.71 20.24
C HIS A 59 -11.11 -13.35 19.51
N ASN A 60 -11.11 -13.24 18.17
CA ASN A 60 -9.90 -13.44 17.40
C ASN A 60 -8.89 -12.37 17.82
N LYS A 61 -7.76 -12.80 18.39
CA LYS A 61 -6.68 -11.90 18.77
C LYS A 61 -5.67 -11.80 17.63
N ILE A 62 -5.34 -10.57 17.26
CA ILE A 62 -4.33 -10.24 16.26
C ILE A 62 -3.25 -9.40 16.95
N ASP A 63 -2.03 -9.90 16.95
CA ASP A 63 -0.88 -9.14 17.47
C ASP A 63 -0.13 -8.54 16.28
N MET A 64 0.14 -7.24 16.35
CA MET A 64 0.81 -6.50 15.28
C MET A 64 1.97 -5.68 15.85
N VAL A 65 3.05 -5.58 15.09
CA VAL A 65 4.15 -4.65 15.35
C VAL A 65 4.32 -3.79 14.10
N THR A 66 4.35 -2.48 14.27
CA THR A 66 4.48 -1.54 13.15
C THR A 66 5.65 -0.60 13.37
N ASP A 67 6.26 -0.21 12.26
CA ASP A 67 7.27 0.83 12.23
C ASP A 67 7.23 1.59 10.90
N SER A 68 7.76 2.80 10.91
CA SER A 68 7.90 3.61 9.73
C SER A 68 9.25 4.29 9.68
N SER A 69 9.91 4.20 8.53
CA SER A 69 11.09 4.99 8.23
C SER A 69 10.72 6.21 7.39
N GLY A 70 11.72 7.01 7.03
CA GLY A 70 11.50 8.15 6.12
C GLY A 70 10.99 7.75 4.73
N TYR A 71 11.16 6.49 4.30
CA TYR A 71 10.93 6.06 2.92
C TYR A 71 10.11 4.76 2.77
N ARG A 72 9.80 4.06 3.84
CA ARG A 72 9.04 2.81 3.81
C ARG A 72 8.38 2.55 5.16
N TYR A 73 7.22 1.91 5.16
CA TYR A 73 6.65 1.32 6.38
C TYR A 73 6.84 -0.19 6.40
N GLY A 74 6.81 -0.74 7.60
CA GLY A 74 6.86 -2.17 7.85
C GLY A 74 5.86 -2.57 8.92
N ALA A 75 5.29 -3.76 8.75
CA ALA A 75 4.48 -4.38 9.78
C ALA A 75 4.73 -5.88 9.86
N LEU A 76 4.70 -6.41 11.07
CA LEU A 76 4.69 -7.84 11.37
C LEU A 76 3.34 -8.15 12.03
N VAL A 77 2.60 -9.12 11.50
CA VAL A 77 1.27 -9.47 12.00
C VAL A 77 1.21 -10.97 12.31
N ASN A 78 0.75 -11.30 13.51
CA ASN A 78 0.43 -12.67 13.90
C ASN A 78 -1.08 -12.86 13.84
N LEU A 79 -1.52 -13.71 12.92
CA LEU A 79 -2.92 -14.08 12.72
C LEU A 79 -3.08 -15.59 12.96
N GLY A 80 -3.37 -15.96 14.21
CA GLY A 80 -3.28 -17.37 14.63
C GLY A 80 -1.85 -17.89 14.48
N ASP A 81 -1.68 -18.99 13.75
CA ASP A 81 -0.36 -19.58 13.46
C ASP A 81 0.37 -18.89 12.29
N ASN A 82 -0.31 -18.02 11.54
CA ASN A 82 0.26 -17.34 10.38
C ASN A 82 1.01 -16.08 10.80
N HIS A 83 2.28 -16.00 10.38
CA HIS A 83 3.15 -14.85 10.58
C HIS A 83 3.29 -14.11 9.25
N LEU A 84 2.74 -12.91 9.17
CA LEU A 84 2.73 -12.08 7.99
C LEU A 84 3.74 -10.94 8.13
N THR A 85 4.50 -10.68 7.08
CA THR A 85 5.31 -9.46 6.95
C THR A 85 4.69 -8.61 5.85
N MET A 86 4.48 -7.34 6.15
CA MET A 86 3.89 -6.36 5.24
C MET A 86 4.80 -5.13 5.17
N GLY A 87 4.70 -4.38 4.07
CA GLY A 87 5.38 -3.11 3.94
C GLY A 87 5.42 -2.60 2.52
N ASP A 88 5.46 -1.29 2.39
CA ASP A 88 5.59 -0.62 1.10
C ASP A 88 6.30 0.74 1.26
N TYR A 89 6.76 1.28 0.14
CA TYR A 89 7.51 2.53 0.09
C TYR A 89 6.59 3.75 0.16
N TRP A 90 7.08 4.77 0.86
CA TRP A 90 6.51 6.11 0.77
C TRP A 90 6.88 6.75 -0.57
N LEU A 91 6.02 7.65 -1.04
CA LEU A 91 6.29 8.42 -2.26
C LEU A 91 7.56 9.27 -2.10
N ALA A 92 8.23 9.54 -3.21
CA ALA A 92 9.51 10.24 -3.20
C ALA A 92 9.44 11.68 -2.66
N ASP A 93 8.29 12.32 -2.80
CA ASP A 93 7.96 13.66 -2.34
C ASP A 93 7.23 13.68 -0.98
N ASP A 94 7.08 12.54 -0.31
CA ASP A 94 6.46 12.46 1.00
C ASP A 94 7.39 13.05 2.08
N THR A 95 7.13 14.32 2.40
CA THR A 95 7.87 15.11 3.40
C THR A 95 7.23 15.09 4.79
N ARG A 96 6.22 14.23 5.02
CA ARG A 96 5.48 14.23 6.28
C ARG A 96 6.39 13.85 7.46
N PRO A 97 6.15 14.44 8.64
CA PRO A 97 6.82 14.07 9.87
C PRO A 97 6.68 12.58 10.19
N ILE A 98 7.67 12.03 10.91
CA ILE A 98 7.73 10.59 11.22
C ILE A 98 6.48 10.09 11.95
N HIS A 99 5.91 10.87 12.87
CA HIS A 99 4.73 10.47 13.63
C HIS A 99 3.45 10.33 12.78
N GLU A 100 3.35 11.04 11.65
CA GLU A 100 2.26 10.85 10.69
C GLU A 100 2.47 9.55 9.90
N LYS A 101 3.72 9.28 9.50
CA LYS A 101 4.08 8.04 8.79
C LYS A 101 3.96 6.81 9.68
N GLU A 102 4.26 6.91 10.97
CA GLU A 102 4.03 5.86 11.97
C GLU A 102 2.54 5.59 12.18
N ALA A 103 1.71 6.64 12.26
CA ALA A 103 0.26 6.48 12.33
C ALA A 103 -0.30 5.81 11.06
N GLU A 104 0.17 6.22 9.89
CA GLU A 104 -0.28 5.63 8.63
C GLU A 104 0.24 4.20 8.44
N ALA A 105 1.40 3.85 8.98
CA ALA A 105 1.87 2.46 8.98
C ALA A 105 0.86 1.53 9.68
N ILE A 106 0.29 1.96 10.81
CA ILE A 106 -0.81 1.24 11.50
C ILE A 106 -2.04 1.17 10.59
N LEU A 107 -2.46 2.29 10.02
CA LEU A 107 -3.63 2.34 9.14
C LEU A 107 -3.49 1.39 7.95
N LYS A 108 -2.35 1.43 7.24
CA LYS A 108 -2.08 0.56 6.09
C LYS A 108 -2.03 -0.91 6.49
N ALA A 109 -1.40 -1.24 7.62
CA ALA A 109 -1.37 -2.62 8.12
C ALA A 109 -2.79 -3.13 8.46
N LEU A 110 -3.64 -2.32 9.08
CA LEU A 110 -5.04 -2.66 9.34
C LEU A 110 -5.84 -2.81 8.03
N GLN A 111 -5.70 -1.87 7.08
CA GLN A 111 -6.38 -1.94 5.78
C GLN A 111 -6.01 -3.20 5.02
N SER A 112 -4.73 -3.59 5.05
CA SER A 112 -4.20 -4.80 4.38
C SER A 112 -4.84 -6.10 4.88
N LEU A 113 -5.29 -6.14 6.14
CA LEU A 113 -5.95 -7.32 6.71
C LEU A 113 -7.42 -7.44 6.28
N GLY A 114 -8.04 -6.35 5.83
CA GLY A 114 -9.43 -6.32 5.36
C GLY A 114 -10.37 -7.06 6.32
N LYS A 115 -11.14 -8.01 5.77
CA LYS A 115 -12.16 -8.78 6.52
C LYS A 115 -11.59 -9.67 7.63
N SER A 116 -10.29 -9.96 7.65
CA SER A 116 -9.66 -10.71 8.75
C SER A 116 -9.72 -9.95 10.08
N LEU A 117 -9.99 -8.64 10.04
CA LEU A 117 -10.20 -7.81 11.23
C LEU A 117 -11.60 -7.93 11.85
N LEU A 118 -12.58 -8.49 11.16
CA LEU A 118 -13.97 -8.46 11.61
C LEU A 118 -14.12 -9.07 13.01
N ASP A 119 -14.76 -8.33 13.92
CA ASP A 119 -15.04 -8.73 15.31
C ASP A 119 -13.78 -9.18 16.10
N SER A 120 -12.61 -8.63 15.76
CA SER A 120 -11.33 -8.99 16.38
C SER A 120 -10.87 -8.01 17.46
N ARG A 121 -9.95 -8.47 18.30
CA ARG A 121 -9.09 -7.61 19.11
C ARG A 121 -7.72 -7.51 18.44
N VAL A 122 -7.24 -6.29 18.26
CA VAL A 122 -5.93 -6.00 17.64
C VAL A 122 -5.07 -5.29 18.67
N ASP A 123 -3.99 -5.94 19.10
CA ASP A 123 -2.97 -5.34 19.95
C ASP A 123 -1.79 -4.92 19.05
N VAL A 124 -1.52 -3.61 18.96
CA VAL A 124 -0.45 -3.06 18.12
C VAL A 124 0.68 -2.51 18.98
N LEU A 125 1.89 -2.96 18.70
CA LEU A 125 3.14 -2.39 19.23
C LEU A 125 3.68 -1.35 18.26
N THR A 126 3.96 -0.16 18.78
CA THR A 126 4.62 0.96 18.08
C THR A 126 5.52 1.70 19.05
N ASP A 127 6.61 2.29 18.57
CA ASP A 127 7.50 3.15 19.35
C ASP A 127 7.06 4.63 19.33
N SER A 128 5.92 4.94 18.71
CA SER A 128 5.40 6.30 18.63
C SER A 128 4.49 6.68 19.79
N MET A 129 5.06 7.34 20.80
CA MET A 129 4.27 7.92 21.90
C MET A 129 3.29 8.99 21.42
N ALA A 130 3.56 9.66 20.29
CA ALA A 130 2.65 10.64 19.70
C ALA A 130 1.37 9.96 19.18
N VAL A 131 1.51 8.82 18.50
CA VAL A 131 0.38 8.03 17.98
C VAL A 131 -0.42 7.42 19.13
N ILE A 132 0.25 6.81 20.11
CA ILE A 132 -0.40 6.25 21.31
C ILE A 132 -1.16 7.34 22.07
N GLY A 133 -0.53 8.50 22.26
CA GLY A 133 -1.14 9.66 22.88
C GLY A 133 -2.40 10.10 22.14
N ALA A 134 -2.31 10.26 20.81
CA ALA A 134 -3.43 10.68 19.97
C ALA A 134 -4.62 9.69 20.00
N TRP A 135 -4.33 8.38 19.98
CA TRP A 135 -5.36 7.34 20.10
C TRP A 135 -6.06 7.38 21.46
N ASN A 136 -5.28 7.41 22.55
CA ASN A 136 -5.82 7.41 23.91
C ASN A 136 -6.59 8.69 24.25
N SER A 137 -6.16 9.85 23.74
CA SER A 137 -6.92 11.10 23.89
C SER A 137 -8.10 11.22 22.94
N GLN A 138 -8.24 10.30 21.97
CA GLN A 138 -9.20 10.35 20.86
C GLN A 138 -9.08 11.67 20.10
N GLY A 139 -7.86 12.03 19.72
CA GLY A 139 -7.57 13.23 18.92
C GLY A 139 -6.16 13.75 19.07
N SER A 140 -5.69 14.50 18.08
CA SER A 140 -4.36 15.11 18.06
C SER A 140 -4.45 16.62 17.81
N LYS A 141 -3.53 17.39 18.40
CA LYS A 141 -3.34 18.82 18.06
C LYS A 141 -2.83 19.02 16.63
N CYS A 142 -2.14 18.05 16.05
CA CYS A 142 -1.73 18.07 14.65
C CYS A 142 -2.93 17.69 13.75
N PRO A 143 -3.39 18.57 12.84
CA PRO A 143 -4.52 18.28 11.95
C PRO A 143 -4.31 17.03 11.10
N ALA A 144 -3.13 16.86 10.50
CA ALA A 144 -2.81 15.72 9.65
C ALA A 144 -2.85 14.39 10.44
N LEU A 145 -2.21 14.34 11.61
CA LEU A 145 -2.32 13.18 12.50
C LEU A 145 -3.77 12.92 12.92
N ASN A 146 -4.56 13.96 13.19
CA ASN A 146 -5.96 13.81 13.56
C ASN A 146 -6.81 13.24 12.41
N CYS A 147 -6.50 13.57 11.15
CA CYS A 147 -7.13 12.93 9.99
C CYS A 147 -6.82 11.42 9.94
N ILE A 148 -5.55 11.03 10.09
CA ILE A 148 -5.18 9.61 10.12
C ILE A 148 -5.86 8.88 11.28
N MET A 149 -5.98 9.52 12.46
CA MET A 149 -6.72 8.94 13.59
C MET A 149 -8.22 8.77 13.28
N LYS A 150 -8.84 9.69 12.53
CA LYS A 150 -10.23 9.52 12.06
C LYS A 150 -10.36 8.31 11.14
N ASP A 151 -9.42 8.13 10.21
CA ASP A 151 -9.43 7.00 9.28
C ASP A 151 -9.25 5.67 10.02
N ILE A 152 -8.30 5.59 10.96
CA ILE A 152 -8.12 4.42 11.83
C ILE A 152 -9.41 4.15 12.61
N PHE A 153 -9.99 5.18 13.23
CA PHE A 153 -11.21 5.04 14.02
C PHE A 153 -12.39 4.53 13.18
N GLN A 154 -12.60 5.09 12.00
CA GLN A 154 -13.67 4.67 11.09
C GLN A 154 -13.47 3.21 10.64
N LEU A 155 -12.24 2.82 10.33
CA LEU A 155 -11.91 1.44 9.96
C LEU A 155 -12.22 0.46 11.10
N VAL A 156 -11.75 0.75 12.32
CA VAL A 156 -11.95 -0.17 13.45
C VAL A 156 -13.41 -0.21 13.92
N ALA A 157 -14.10 0.93 13.91
CA ALA A 157 -15.52 0.98 14.26
C ALA A 157 -16.37 0.23 13.22
N GLY A 158 -16.09 0.41 11.93
CA GLY A 158 -16.80 -0.25 10.83
C GLY A 158 -16.63 -1.77 10.80
N GLN A 159 -15.53 -2.30 11.34
CA GLN A 159 -15.26 -3.74 11.43
C GLN A 159 -15.41 -4.31 12.85
N ASN A 160 -15.93 -3.52 13.78
CA ASN A 160 -16.09 -3.90 15.19
C ASN A 160 -14.78 -4.42 15.84
N VAL A 161 -13.66 -3.75 15.54
CA VAL A 161 -12.31 -4.07 16.04
C VAL A 161 -12.05 -3.41 17.40
N ASP A 162 -11.43 -4.13 18.32
CA ASP A 162 -10.94 -3.60 19.61
C ASP A 162 -9.45 -3.29 19.48
N LEU A 163 -9.12 -2.05 19.15
CA LEU A 163 -7.74 -1.64 18.90
C LEU A 163 -7.07 -1.12 20.17
N HIS A 164 -5.99 -1.80 20.57
CA HIS A 164 -5.12 -1.39 21.68
C HIS A 164 -3.73 -1.05 21.14
N LEU A 165 -3.25 0.15 21.47
CA LEU A 165 -1.89 0.57 21.13
C LEU A 165 -1.01 0.50 22.38
N SER A 166 0.15 -0.14 22.27
CA SER A 166 1.13 -0.26 23.34
C SER A 166 2.51 0.15 22.86
N PHE A 167 3.27 0.78 23.77
CA PHE A 167 4.61 1.23 23.46
C PHE A 167 5.60 0.06 23.44
N VAL A 168 6.48 0.04 22.43
CA VAL A 168 7.69 -0.78 22.41
C VAL A 168 8.89 0.14 22.19
N PRO A 169 10.00 0.00 22.93
CA PRO A 169 11.22 0.75 22.63
C PRO A 169 11.71 0.48 21.20
N SER A 170 12.21 1.50 20.49
CA SER A 170 12.66 1.37 19.09
C SER A 170 13.69 0.25 18.88
N GLU A 171 14.61 0.07 19.82
CA GLU A 171 15.62 -1.00 19.81
C GLU A 171 15.04 -2.42 19.92
N LEU A 172 13.81 -2.55 20.41
CA LEU A 172 13.05 -3.79 20.50
C LEU A 172 11.95 -3.89 19.44
N ASN A 173 11.78 -2.85 18.62
CA ASN A 173 10.76 -2.82 17.59
C ASN A 173 11.15 -3.72 16.41
N LYS A 174 10.56 -4.92 16.36
CA LYS A 174 10.84 -5.91 15.31
C LYS A 174 10.45 -5.44 13.90
N ALA A 175 9.60 -4.42 13.77
CA ALA A 175 9.21 -3.87 12.47
C ALA A 175 10.24 -2.89 11.88
N ASP A 176 11.31 -2.51 12.62
CA ASP A 176 12.39 -1.64 12.13
C ASP A 176 13.15 -2.22 10.93
N GLY A 177 13.37 -3.54 10.91
CA GLY A 177 13.92 -4.23 9.75
C GLY A 177 13.02 -4.05 8.52
N PRO A 178 11.78 -4.57 8.54
CA PRO A 178 10.80 -4.41 7.46
C PRO A 178 10.58 -2.96 6.97
N SER A 179 10.63 -1.96 7.86
CA SER A 179 10.45 -0.54 7.51
C SER A 179 11.66 0.08 6.80
N ARG A 180 12.83 -0.59 6.80
CA ARG A 180 14.09 -0.06 6.25
C ARG A 180 14.64 -0.83 5.06
N ILE A 181 14.10 -2.02 4.75
CA ILE A 181 14.57 -2.83 3.62
C ILE A 181 14.43 -2.05 2.30
N LEU A 182 15.51 -2.03 1.52
CA LEU A 182 15.51 -1.60 0.12
C LEU A 182 15.79 -2.83 -0.74
N ASN A 183 14.82 -3.24 -1.54
CA ASN A 183 14.93 -4.43 -2.37
C ASN A 183 14.95 -4.06 -3.86
N THR A 184 16.08 -4.29 -4.54
CA THR A 184 16.20 -3.99 -5.98
C THR A 184 15.22 -4.81 -6.85
N ALA A 185 14.64 -5.88 -6.31
CA ALA A 185 13.57 -6.62 -6.97
C ALA A 185 12.30 -5.77 -7.19
N ASP A 186 12.09 -4.71 -6.39
CA ASP A 186 10.94 -3.81 -6.52
C ASP A 186 11.16 -2.73 -7.59
N THR A 187 12.20 -2.85 -8.42
CA THR A 187 12.49 -1.87 -9.49
C THR A 187 11.32 -1.79 -10.47
N MET A 188 10.91 -0.58 -10.82
CA MET A 188 9.82 -0.31 -11.77
C MET A 188 10.35 0.34 -13.05
N LEU A 189 9.55 0.36 -14.12
CA LEU A 189 9.88 1.16 -15.31
C LEU A 189 9.78 2.66 -15.00
N SER A 190 10.59 3.46 -15.70
CA SER A 190 10.37 4.90 -15.72
C SER A 190 9.09 5.24 -16.50
N ASN A 191 8.54 6.43 -16.29
CA ASN A 191 7.34 6.85 -17.01
C ASN A 191 7.53 6.82 -18.53
N ALA A 192 8.70 7.22 -19.03
CA ALA A 192 9.00 7.20 -20.46
C ALA A 192 9.04 5.76 -21.01
N SER A 193 9.67 4.84 -20.28
CA SER A 193 9.72 3.42 -20.66
C SER A 193 8.37 2.74 -20.55
N TRP A 194 7.56 3.08 -19.54
CA TRP A 194 6.20 2.58 -19.39
C TRP A 194 5.30 3.04 -20.55
N VAL A 195 5.33 4.33 -20.91
CA VAL A 195 4.58 4.86 -22.07
C VAL A 195 4.96 4.13 -23.36
N LEU A 196 6.25 3.80 -23.55
CA LEU A 196 6.70 3.03 -24.70
C LEU A 196 6.11 1.60 -24.70
N VAL A 197 6.11 0.93 -23.55
CA VAL A 197 5.52 -0.41 -23.39
C VAL A 197 4.01 -0.38 -23.64
N ASP A 198 3.28 0.52 -22.98
CA ASP A 198 1.82 0.59 -23.06
C ASP A 198 1.34 1.09 -24.44
N SER A 199 2.07 1.99 -25.10
CA SER A 199 1.74 2.36 -26.49
C SER A 199 1.94 1.22 -27.49
N ARG A 200 2.89 0.31 -27.24
CA ARG A 200 3.17 -0.81 -28.14
C ARG A 200 2.27 -2.02 -27.90
N PHE A 201 1.96 -2.29 -26.64
CA PHE A 201 1.37 -3.53 -26.17
C PHE A 201 0.08 -3.33 -25.38
N GLY A 202 -0.22 -2.11 -24.97
CA GLY A 202 -1.40 -1.79 -24.19
C GLY A 202 -2.70 -1.73 -25.01
N PRO A 203 -3.78 -1.25 -24.37
CA PRO A 203 -3.83 -0.81 -22.98
C PRO A 203 -3.75 -2.00 -22.02
N HIS A 204 -2.77 -2.03 -21.11
CA HIS A 204 -2.68 -3.11 -20.11
C HIS A 204 -3.73 -2.91 -19.02
N THR A 205 -4.23 -4.01 -18.44
CA THR A 205 -5.27 -3.94 -17.40
C THR A 205 -4.79 -4.36 -16.01
N VAL A 206 -3.70 -5.14 -15.96
CA VAL A 206 -3.15 -5.69 -14.72
C VAL A 206 -1.62 -5.74 -14.76
N ASP A 207 -1.00 -5.37 -13.65
CA ASP A 207 0.42 -5.55 -13.35
C ASP A 207 0.60 -6.75 -12.42
N LEU A 208 1.21 -7.82 -12.92
CA LEU A 208 1.22 -9.10 -12.22
C LEU A 208 2.18 -9.17 -11.02
N MET A 209 3.14 -8.25 -10.91
CA MET A 209 4.12 -8.27 -9.82
C MET A 209 4.56 -6.85 -9.46
N SER A 210 3.79 -6.18 -8.61
CA SER A 210 4.10 -4.83 -8.12
C SER A 210 3.67 -4.66 -6.67
N LEU A 211 4.14 -3.59 -6.05
CA LEU A 211 3.63 -3.01 -4.80
C LEU A 211 2.73 -1.82 -5.15
N ASP A 212 1.87 -1.40 -4.21
CA ASP A 212 0.99 -0.24 -4.39
C ASP A 212 1.80 1.01 -4.79
N SER A 213 3.02 1.15 -4.27
CA SER A 213 3.91 2.28 -4.53
C SER A 213 4.63 2.25 -5.89
N ASN A 214 4.69 1.11 -6.58
CA ASN A 214 5.47 0.95 -7.82
C ASN A 214 4.67 0.37 -8.99
N VAL A 215 3.37 0.14 -8.79
CA VAL A 215 2.45 -0.31 -9.83
C VAL A 215 2.41 0.65 -11.01
N MET A 216 2.37 0.10 -12.22
CA MET A 216 2.17 0.89 -13.43
C MET A 216 0.78 1.54 -13.48
N GLN A 217 0.66 2.66 -14.19
CA GLN A 217 -0.58 3.41 -14.29
C GLN A 217 -1.23 3.24 -15.67
N SER A 218 -2.57 3.23 -15.72
CA SER A 218 -3.32 3.32 -16.96
C SER A 218 -3.18 4.72 -17.60
N VAL A 219 -3.69 4.86 -18.82
CA VAL A 219 -3.76 6.16 -19.53
C VAL A 219 -4.47 7.25 -18.73
N ASP A 220 -5.44 6.86 -17.89
CA ASP A 220 -6.18 7.78 -17.01
C ASP A 220 -5.44 8.10 -15.69
N SER A 221 -4.15 7.76 -15.59
CA SER A 221 -3.30 7.93 -14.40
C SER A 221 -3.82 7.19 -13.16
N ARG A 222 -4.59 6.11 -13.36
CA ARG A 222 -5.04 5.24 -12.27
C ARG A 222 -4.08 4.06 -12.14
N PRO A 223 -3.74 3.62 -10.91
CA PRO A 223 -3.03 2.36 -10.72
C PRO A 223 -3.71 1.22 -11.47
N LEU A 224 -2.94 0.39 -12.17
CA LEU A 224 -3.46 -0.86 -12.70
C LEU A 224 -3.92 -1.76 -11.55
N ARG A 225 -4.85 -2.67 -11.85
CA ARG A 225 -5.08 -3.82 -10.98
C ARG A 225 -3.74 -4.52 -10.78
N HIS A 226 -3.42 -5.01 -9.60
CA HIS A 226 -2.10 -5.61 -9.40
C HIS A 226 -2.04 -6.66 -8.30
N PHE A 227 -1.02 -7.52 -8.40
CA PHE A 227 -0.72 -8.53 -7.40
C PHE A 227 0.59 -8.22 -6.68
N THR A 228 0.57 -8.40 -5.37
CA THR A 228 1.68 -8.08 -4.47
C THR A 228 2.28 -9.35 -3.88
N PRO A 229 3.55 -9.32 -3.43
CA PRO A 229 4.16 -10.47 -2.76
C PRO A 229 3.58 -10.77 -1.36
N TRP A 230 2.96 -9.78 -0.71
CA TRP A 230 2.32 -9.86 0.61
C TRP A 230 1.14 -8.88 0.66
N LEU A 231 0.24 -9.03 1.63
CA LEU A 231 -0.93 -8.14 1.76
C LEU A 231 -0.51 -6.67 1.87
N THR A 232 -1.15 -5.83 1.06
CA THR A 232 -1.11 -4.37 1.08
C THR A 232 -2.54 -3.82 0.93
N PRO A 233 -2.79 -2.53 1.19
CA PRO A 233 -4.14 -1.96 1.08
C PRO A 233 -4.76 -2.07 -0.33
N GLU A 234 -3.98 -1.88 -1.39
CA GLU A 234 -4.51 -1.77 -2.75
C GLU A 234 -4.37 -3.06 -3.59
N THR A 235 -3.78 -4.10 -3.02
CA THR A 235 -3.57 -5.34 -3.77
C THR A 235 -4.89 -6.01 -4.17
N SER A 236 -4.92 -6.54 -5.39
CA SER A 236 -6.03 -7.37 -5.88
C SER A 236 -5.83 -8.87 -5.64
N GLY A 237 -4.68 -9.26 -5.09
CA GLY A 237 -4.32 -10.64 -4.81
C GLY A 237 -2.85 -10.76 -4.42
N VAL A 238 -2.55 -11.66 -3.50
CA VAL A 238 -1.18 -11.92 -3.03
C VAL A 238 -0.60 -13.10 -3.78
N ASN A 239 0.68 -12.99 -4.17
CA ASN A 239 1.45 -13.98 -4.89
C ASN A 239 0.80 -14.36 -6.24
N VAL A 240 1.37 -13.88 -7.34
CA VAL A 240 0.87 -14.19 -8.70
C VAL A 240 0.75 -15.70 -8.96
N PHE A 241 1.62 -16.53 -8.39
CA PHE A 241 1.59 -17.98 -8.56
C PHE A 241 0.38 -18.65 -7.89
N SER A 242 -0.37 -17.90 -7.08
CA SER A 242 -1.62 -18.34 -6.45
C SER A 242 -2.87 -17.77 -7.13
N GLN A 243 -2.72 -17.05 -8.24
CA GLN A 243 -3.83 -16.41 -8.96
C GLN A 243 -4.27 -17.22 -10.17
N ASP A 244 -5.56 -17.18 -10.51
CA ASP A 244 -6.05 -17.64 -11.81
C ASP A 244 -5.96 -16.50 -12.82
N LEU A 245 -5.06 -16.66 -13.81
CA LEU A 245 -4.79 -15.63 -14.81
C LEU A 245 -5.70 -15.73 -16.04
N LYS A 246 -6.55 -16.76 -16.14
CA LYS A 246 -7.35 -17.01 -17.36
C LYS A 246 -8.45 -15.97 -17.58
N ALA A 247 -8.92 -15.33 -16.51
CA ALA A 247 -9.88 -14.24 -16.57
C ALA A 247 -9.24 -12.87 -16.87
N GLU A 248 -7.91 -12.78 -16.77
CA GLU A 248 -7.20 -11.52 -17.01
C GLU A 248 -7.03 -11.25 -18.51
N SER A 249 -6.94 -9.96 -18.85
CA SER A 249 -6.75 -9.53 -20.23
C SER A 249 -5.57 -8.58 -20.33
N ASN A 250 -4.77 -8.72 -21.39
CA ASN A 250 -3.64 -7.85 -21.67
C ASN A 250 -2.73 -7.55 -20.46
N MET A 251 -2.23 -8.61 -19.82
CA MET A 251 -1.41 -8.54 -18.61
C MET A 251 -0.02 -7.97 -18.91
N TYR A 252 0.55 -7.26 -17.93
CA TYR A 252 1.93 -6.79 -17.91
C TYR A 252 2.68 -7.36 -16.71
N VAL A 253 3.98 -7.61 -16.85
CA VAL A 253 4.84 -7.97 -15.72
C VAL A 253 6.29 -7.54 -15.93
N TYR A 254 6.89 -6.93 -14.90
CA TYR A 254 8.33 -6.77 -14.78
C TYR A 254 8.82 -7.53 -13.53
N PRO A 255 9.12 -8.83 -13.66
CA PRO A 255 9.37 -9.68 -12.51
C PRO A 255 10.76 -9.45 -11.92
N PRO A 256 10.95 -9.75 -10.61
CA PRO A 256 12.27 -9.98 -10.04
C PRO A 256 13.06 -10.99 -10.88
N TYR A 257 14.35 -10.74 -11.12
CA TYR A 257 15.12 -11.54 -12.09
C TYR A 257 15.17 -13.03 -11.76
N VAL A 258 15.18 -13.37 -10.46
CA VAL A 258 15.16 -14.74 -9.96
C VAL A 258 13.84 -15.47 -10.23
N LEU A 259 12.75 -14.73 -10.48
CA LEU A 259 11.41 -15.27 -10.74
C LEU A 259 11.06 -15.33 -12.22
N ILE A 260 11.91 -14.85 -13.14
CA ILE A 260 11.63 -14.85 -14.58
C ILE A 260 11.28 -16.26 -15.06
N PHE A 261 12.13 -17.25 -14.77
CA PHE A 261 11.88 -18.61 -15.26
C PHE A 261 10.64 -19.27 -14.63
N PRO A 262 10.47 -19.29 -13.29
CA PRO A 262 9.24 -19.77 -12.67
C PRO A 262 7.98 -19.09 -13.23
N LEU A 263 8.02 -17.78 -13.44
CA LEU A 263 6.90 -17.04 -14.00
C LEU A 263 6.56 -17.47 -15.43
N LEU A 264 7.56 -17.64 -16.29
CA LEU A 264 7.31 -18.10 -17.66
C LEU A 264 6.74 -19.53 -17.70
N CYS A 265 7.20 -20.41 -16.81
CA CYS A 265 6.60 -21.75 -16.64
C CYS A 265 5.13 -21.63 -16.21
N PHE A 266 4.83 -20.79 -15.22
CA PHE A 266 3.48 -20.56 -14.74
C PHE A 266 2.55 -19.97 -15.82
N LEU A 267 2.99 -18.95 -16.55
CA LEU A 267 2.24 -18.38 -17.67
C LEU A 267 1.95 -19.42 -18.76
N LYS A 268 2.91 -20.34 -18.99
CA LYS A 268 2.73 -21.46 -19.91
C LYS A 268 1.70 -22.48 -19.40
N GLU A 269 1.76 -22.84 -18.12
CA GLU A 269 0.79 -23.76 -17.50
C GLU A 269 -0.64 -23.18 -17.51
N GLN A 270 -0.77 -21.85 -17.39
CA GLN A 270 -2.05 -21.16 -17.46
C GLN A 270 -2.54 -20.96 -18.92
N SER A 271 -1.70 -21.22 -19.93
CA SER A 271 -1.97 -20.97 -21.36
C SER A 271 -2.43 -19.54 -21.64
N VAL A 272 -1.72 -18.55 -21.07
CA VAL A 272 -2.07 -17.13 -21.18
C VAL A 272 -1.05 -16.32 -21.97
N SER A 273 -1.46 -15.12 -22.42
CA SER A 273 -0.59 -14.13 -23.06
C SER A 273 -0.27 -12.98 -22.09
N CYS A 274 0.97 -12.48 -22.14
CA CYS A 274 1.45 -11.42 -21.26
C CYS A 274 2.52 -10.57 -21.97
N THR A 275 2.63 -9.31 -21.59
CA THR A 275 3.81 -8.48 -21.88
C THR A 275 4.82 -8.66 -20.74
N VAL A 276 5.96 -9.27 -21.03
CA VAL A 276 7.00 -9.58 -20.04
C VAL A 276 8.22 -8.70 -20.30
N VAL A 277 8.64 -7.94 -19.28
CA VAL A 277 9.88 -7.16 -19.30
C VAL A 277 11.01 -7.98 -18.69
N VAL A 278 12.09 -8.18 -19.42
CA VAL A 278 13.25 -8.96 -18.94
C VAL A 278 14.59 -8.33 -19.36
N PRO A 279 15.64 -8.51 -18.55
CA PRO A 279 17.00 -8.18 -18.95
C PRO A 279 17.61 -9.23 -19.89
N GLU A 280 18.42 -8.80 -20.83
CA GLU A 280 19.28 -9.67 -21.66
C GLU A 280 20.56 -10.03 -20.88
N LEU A 281 20.46 -11.07 -20.04
CA LEU A 281 21.55 -11.50 -19.14
C LEU A 281 22.66 -12.26 -19.88
N TYR A 282 23.88 -12.16 -19.36
CA TYR A 282 25.02 -12.98 -19.77
C TYR A 282 25.67 -13.70 -18.57
N PRO A 283 25.93 -15.03 -18.65
CA PRO A 283 25.63 -15.92 -19.76
C PRO A 283 24.11 -16.05 -20.02
N VAL A 284 23.74 -16.39 -21.27
CA VAL A 284 22.33 -16.45 -21.69
C VAL A 284 21.59 -17.51 -20.86
N PRO A 285 20.55 -17.13 -20.10
CA PRO A 285 19.81 -18.07 -19.29
C PRO A 285 19.00 -19.07 -20.12
N MET A 286 18.77 -20.25 -19.58
CA MET A 286 17.98 -21.31 -20.22
C MET A 286 16.54 -20.91 -20.60
N TRP A 287 15.99 -19.91 -19.92
CA TRP A 287 14.65 -19.40 -20.19
C TRP A 287 14.58 -18.45 -21.40
N TRP A 288 15.72 -17.90 -21.84
CA TRP A 288 15.75 -16.93 -22.93
C TRP A 288 15.27 -17.52 -24.27
N PRO A 289 15.75 -18.70 -24.71
CA PRO A 289 15.22 -19.35 -25.91
C PRO A 289 13.71 -19.61 -25.83
N MET A 290 13.21 -20.06 -24.68
CA MET A 290 11.77 -20.30 -24.45
C MET A 290 10.95 -19.01 -24.59
N LEU A 291 11.42 -17.91 -24.01
CA LEU A 291 10.79 -16.60 -24.15
C LEU A 291 10.73 -16.18 -25.63
N THR A 292 11.86 -16.28 -26.33
CA THR A 292 11.94 -15.86 -27.74
C THR A 292 11.10 -16.74 -28.67
N SER A 293 11.00 -18.05 -28.42
CA SER A 293 10.19 -18.95 -29.24
C SER A 293 8.69 -18.72 -29.09
N CYS A 294 8.25 -18.21 -27.93
CA CYS A 294 6.86 -17.93 -27.62
C CYS A 294 6.51 -16.45 -27.80
N SER A 295 7.45 -15.62 -28.27
CA SER A 295 7.22 -14.20 -28.47
C SER A 295 6.77 -13.88 -29.89
N SER A 296 5.73 -13.06 -30.01
CA SER A 296 5.26 -12.55 -31.31
C SER A 296 5.91 -11.22 -31.69
N THR A 297 6.39 -10.44 -30.72
CA THR A 297 6.97 -9.11 -30.90
C THR A 297 7.79 -8.74 -29.68
N SER A 298 8.90 -8.03 -29.90
CA SER A 298 9.71 -7.44 -28.84
C SER A 298 10.11 -5.99 -29.17
N ILE A 299 10.46 -5.23 -28.12
CA ILE A 299 11.08 -3.91 -28.24
C ILE A 299 12.22 -3.78 -27.21
N LEU A 300 13.29 -3.10 -27.60
CA LEU A 300 14.36 -2.71 -26.69
C LEU A 300 13.94 -1.45 -25.93
N LEU A 301 13.86 -1.52 -24.61
CA LEU A 301 13.54 -0.38 -23.73
C LEU A 301 14.78 0.46 -23.44
N GLY A 302 15.95 -0.17 -23.37
CA GLY A 302 17.21 0.54 -23.28
C GLY A 302 18.43 -0.36 -23.33
N ALA A 303 19.54 0.19 -23.80
CA ALA A 303 20.82 -0.50 -23.88
C ALA A 303 21.57 -0.52 -22.54
N ARG A 304 22.60 -1.38 -22.44
CA ARG A 304 23.51 -1.39 -21.29
C ARG A 304 24.12 0.01 -21.08
N GLY A 305 24.11 0.48 -19.83
CA GLY A 305 24.59 1.80 -19.43
C GLY A 305 23.59 2.94 -19.66
N GLN A 306 22.47 2.69 -20.32
CA GLN A 306 21.44 3.71 -20.53
C GLN A 306 20.76 4.05 -19.20
N LYS A 307 20.71 5.34 -18.88
CA LYS A 307 20.07 5.89 -17.69
C LYS A 307 18.60 6.23 -17.99
N GLY A 308 17.79 6.38 -16.95
CA GLY A 308 16.41 6.84 -17.13
C GLY A 308 15.40 5.78 -17.58
N VAL A 309 15.81 4.51 -17.71
CA VAL A 309 14.93 3.42 -18.18
C VAL A 309 14.08 2.86 -17.04
N VAL A 310 14.65 2.79 -15.84
CA VAL A 310 14.00 2.23 -14.65
C VAL A 310 14.10 3.18 -13.47
N LYS A 311 13.21 3.00 -12.49
CA LYS A 311 13.31 3.62 -11.17
C LYS A 311 13.56 2.53 -10.12
N ALA A 312 14.58 2.72 -9.29
CA ALA A 312 14.93 1.80 -8.21
C ALA A 312 14.47 2.37 -6.86
N PRO A 313 14.13 1.51 -5.89
CA PRO A 313 13.80 1.96 -4.55
C PRO A 313 15.02 2.57 -3.86
N SER A 314 14.79 3.64 -3.12
CA SER A 314 15.83 4.37 -2.38
C SER A 314 15.28 4.94 -1.07
N ARG A 315 16.16 5.60 -0.30
CA ARG A 315 15.75 6.36 0.90
C ARG A 315 14.92 7.61 0.60
N LYS A 316 14.60 7.87 -0.66
CA LYS A 316 13.76 8.97 -1.15
C LYS A 316 12.66 8.42 -2.07
N GLY A 317 12.13 7.23 -1.79
CA GLY A 317 11.18 6.54 -2.67
C GLY A 317 11.82 6.01 -3.96
N PHE A 318 11.02 5.81 -5.00
CA PHE A 318 11.48 5.35 -6.31
C PHE A 318 12.14 6.46 -7.10
N VAL A 319 13.44 6.36 -7.29
CA VAL A 319 14.26 7.34 -8.01
C VAL A 319 14.79 6.75 -9.30
N VAL A 320 15.00 7.60 -10.30
CA VAL A 320 15.60 7.18 -11.57
C VAL A 320 16.97 6.54 -11.31
N ASP A 321 17.21 5.39 -11.94
CA ASP A 321 18.52 4.75 -11.85
C ASP A 321 19.58 5.57 -12.62
N GLU A 322 20.44 6.24 -11.85
CA GLU A 322 21.55 7.05 -12.35
C GLU A 322 22.79 6.23 -12.74
N PHE A 323 22.88 4.97 -12.29
CA PHE A 323 23.96 4.06 -12.68
C PHE A 323 23.74 3.48 -14.07
N GLY A 324 22.49 3.48 -14.52
CA GLY A 324 22.07 2.96 -15.82
C GLY A 324 21.98 1.44 -15.82
N LEU A 325 21.30 0.93 -16.85
CA LEU A 325 21.00 -0.49 -16.97
C LEU A 325 22.27 -1.35 -16.96
N ARG A 326 22.32 -2.36 -16.09
CA ARG A 326 23.42 -3.35 -16.10
C ARG A 326 23.42 -4.23 -17.36
N TRP A 327 22.23 -4.48 -17.90
CA TRP A 327 21.95 -5.32 -19.06
C TRP A 327 20.93 -4.63 -19.96
N PRO A 328 20.95 -4.83 -21.29
CA PRO A 328 19.86 -4.37 -22.14
C PRO A 328 18.51 -4.85 -21.58
N LEU A 329 17.52 -3.98 -21.56
CA LEU A 329 16.18 -4.29 -21.04
C LEU A 329 15.20 -4.35 -22.21
N TRP A 330 14.44 -5.44 -22.28
CA TRP A 330 13.52 -5.73 -23.37
C TRP A 330 12.11 -5.95 -22.84
N ALA A 331 11.11 -5.58 -23.64
CA ALA A 331 9.72 -5.98 -23.44
C ALA A 331 9.29 -6.93 -24.57
N PHE A 332 8.75 -8.09 -24.21
CA PHE A 332 8.27 -9.11 -25.13
C PHE A 332 6.77 -9.30 -24.97
N ARG A 333 6.02 -9.35 -26.07
CA ARG A 333 4.70 -9.97 -26.08
C ARG A 333 4.88 -11.46 -26.22
N VAL A 334 4.46 -12.23 -25.22
CA VAL A 334 4.48 -13.70 -25.26
C VAL A 334 3.08 -14.26 -25.26
N SER A 335 2.92 -15.40 -25.94
CA SER A 335 1.68 -16.18 -25.95
C SER A 335 2.03 -17.65 -25.84
N PHE A 336 1.53 -18.29 -24.78
CA PHE A 336 1.70 -19.73 -24.59
C PHE A 336 0.41 -20.44 -25.04
N SER A 337 0.53 -21.23 -26.11
CA SER A 337 -0.54 -22.08 -26.67
C SER A 337 -0.58 -23.45 -26.02
#